data_AF-A0A5D2JX75-F1
#
_entry.id   AF-A0A5D2JX75-F1
#
_cell.length_a   1.000
_cell.length_b   1.000
_cell.length_c   1.000
_cell.angle_alpha   90.00
_cell.angle_beta   90.00
_cell.angle_gamma   90.00
#
_symmetry.space_group_name_H-M   'P 1'
#
loop_
_entity.id
_entity.type
_entity.pdbx_description
1 polymer ?
#
loop_
_entity_poly.entity_id
_entity_poly.type
_entity_poly.pdbx_seq_one_letter_code
_entity_poly.pdbx_strand_id
1 'polypeptide(L)'
;MSKALKKAGRPIFFSLCEWGEMHPAEWGFHVGNSWRTTCDITDTWESMISRADQNELYAQYARPGGWNDPDMLEIGNGGMTKDEYIVHFSLWAISKAPLLLGCDIRNMTQETIEIISNKEILMVFKLGRLGCTVMKRFGLRHFPAIGQ
;
A
#
# COMPACT_ATOMS: atom_id res chain seq x y z
N MET A 1 9.11 16.04 -15.94
CA MET A 1 9.99 15.08 -15.25
C MET A 1 10.07 13.71 -15.94
N SER A 2 8.96 12.98 -16.14
CA SER A 2 8.95 11.63 -16.75
C SER A 2 9.83 11.46 -18.01
N LYS A 3 9.71 12.36 -19.00
CA LYS A 3 10.54 12.33 -20.22
C LYS A 3 12.05 12.46 -19.93
N ALA A 4 12.43 13.28 -18.95
CA ALA A 4 13.83 13.48 -18.57
C ALA A 4 14.41 12.21 -17.91
N LEU A 5 13.64 11.56 -17.02
CA LEU A 5 14.04 10.30 -16.41
C LEU A 5 14.23 9.19 -17.46
N LYS A 6 13.33 9.09 -18.44
CA LYS A 6 13.48 8.16 -19.58
C LYS A 6 14.74 8.47 -20.40
N LYS A 7 15.09 9.74 -20.60
CA LYS A 7 16.28 10.18 -21.35
C LYS A 7 17.59 9.93 -20.60
N ALA A 8 17.56 9.80 -19.28
CA ALA A 8 18.76 9.57 -18.46
C ALA A 8 19.44 8.20 -18.73
N GLY A 9 18.78 7.29 -19.48
CA GLY A 9 19.39 6.04 -19.94
C GLY A 9 19.59 4.97 -18.86
N ARG A 10 18.97 5.15 -17.69
CA ARG A 10 18.99 4.20 -16.57
C ARG A 10 17.57 3.91 -16.09
N PRO A 11 17.27 2.69 -15.61
CA PRO A 11 15.98 2.37 -15.02
C PRO A 11 15.83 3.10 -13.68
N ILE A 12 14.96 4.12 -13.63
CA ILE A 12 14.63 4.88 -12.42
C ILE A 12 13.15 4.65 -12.15
N PHE A 13 12.83 4.12 -10.97
CA PHE A 13 11.45 4.05 -10.51
C PHE A 13 10.93 5.46 -10.24
N PHE A 14 9.81 5.83 -10.86
CA PHE A 14 9.24 7.16 -10.72
C PHE A 14 7.92 7.12 -9.95
N SER A 15 7.98 7.46 -8.66
CA SER A 15 6.80 7.64 -7.80
C SER A 15 6.28 9.07 -7.90
N LEU A 16 4.98 9.23 -8.15
CA LEU A 16 4.30 10.53 -8.18
C LEU A 16 3.70 10.85 -6.82
N CYS A 17 3.92 12.07 -6.35
CA CYS A 17 3.40 12.56 -5.09
C CYS A 17 2.76 13.93 -5.30
N GLU A 18 1.46 13.93 -5.60
CA GLU A 18 0.62 15.14 -5.67
C GLU A 18 -0.63 15.03 -4.77
N TRP A 19 -0.58 14.11 -3.79
CA TRP A 19 -1.58 13.90 -2.75
C TRP A 19 -2.96 13.40 -3.22
N GLY A 20 -3.06 12.86 -4.43
CA GLY A 20 -4.33 12.42 -5.02
C GLY A 20 -5.08 13.54 -5.77
N GLU A 21 -4.49 14.74 -5.83
CA GLU A 21 -5.09 15.91 -6.48
C GLU A 21 -5.18 15.71 -7.99
N MET A 22 -6.34 15.98 -8.58
CA MET A 22 -6.59 15.70 -10.02
C MET A 22 -6.53 14.20 -10.38
N HIS A 23 -6.82 13.32 -9.42
CA HIS A 23 -7.08 11.88 -9.65
C HIS A 23 -5.95 11.16 -10.42
N PRO A 24 -4.73 11.08 -9.85
CA PRO A 24 -3.57 10.48 -10.53
C PRO A 24 -3.77 9.03 -10.94
N ALA A 25 -4.70 8.30 -10.34
CA ALA A 25 -5.03 6.95 -10.78
C ALA A 25 -5.51 6.87 -12.24
N GLU A 26 -6.13 7.93 -12.75
CA GLU A 26 -6.66 7.96 -14.11
C GLU A 26 -5.57 8.14 -15.18
N TRP A 27 -4.45 8.78 -14.84
CA TRP A 27 -3.42 9.17 -15.82
C TRP A 27 -1.98 8.78 -15.44
N GLY A 28 -1.70 8.52 -14.17
CA GLY A 28 -0.38 8.28 -13.58
C GLY A 28 0.37 7.12 -14.23
N PHE A 29 -0.36 6.08 -14.67
CA PHE A 29 0.21 4.92 -15.37
C PHE A 29 1.01 5.29 -16.63
N HIS A 30 0.66 6.38 -17.31
CA HIS A 30 1.36 6.79 -18.54
C HIS A 30 2.68 7.51 -18.26
N VAL A 31 2.86 8.02 -17.05
CA VAL A 31 3.96 8.94 -16.72
C VAL A 31 4.89 8.41 -15.63
N GLY A 32 4.45 7.53 -14.73
CA GLY A 32 5.28 6.93 -13.68
C GLY A 32 4.89 5.50 -13.31
N ASN A 33 5.43 5.03 -12.19
CA ASN A 33 5.35 3.65 -11.73
C ASN A 33 4.49 3.46 -10.48
N SER A 34 4.30 4.53 -9.72
CA SER A 34 3.31 4.61 -8.65
C SER A 34 2.83 6.04 -8.51
N TRP A 35 1.69 6.22 -7.86
CA TRP A 35 1.14 7.54 -7.60
C TRP A 35 0.36 7.57 -6.29
N ARG A 36 0.60 8.61 -5.50
CA ARG A 36 -0.15 8.87 -4.27
C ARG A 36 -1.62 9.08 -4.59
N THR A 37 -2.51 8.35 -3.92
CA THR A 37 -3.96 8.52 -4.06
C THR A 37 -4.59 9.39 -2.98
N THR A 38 -3.78 9.80 -2.00
CA THR A 38 -4.24 10.48 -0.78
C THR A 38 -3.22 11.49 -0.27
N CYS A 39 -3.67 12.37 0.64
CA CYS A 39 -2.80 13.13 1.54
C CYS A 39 -1.93 12.22 2.41
N ASP A 40 -0.98 12.84 3.11
CA ASP A 40 0.00 12.13 3.92
C ASP A 40 -0.67 11.28 4.99
N ILE A 41 -0.12 10.08 5.21
CA ILE A 41 -0.46 9.24 6.35
C ILE A 41 0.18 9.82 7.62
N THR A 42 -0.43 9.50 8.76
CA THR A 42 0.14 9.73 10.09
C THR A 42 -0.01 8.44 10.87
N ASP A 43 0.86 8.22 11.85
CA ASP A 43 0.85 7.03 12.70
C ASP A 43 -0.32 7.03 13.71
N THR A 44 -1.55 6.99 13.19
CA THR A 44 -2.81 6.87 13.93
C THR A 44 -3.77 5.97 13.16
N TRP A 45 -4.62 5.24 13.89
CA TRP A 45 -5.59 4.32 13.32
C TRP A 45 -6.54 4.99 12.31
N GLU A 46 -7.06 6.18 12.66
CA GLU A 46 -8.01 6.92 11.84
C GLU A 46 -7.39 7.35 10.51
N SER A 47 -6.12 7.76 10.53
CA SER A 47 -5.39 8.13 9.33
C SER A 47 -5.18 6.91 8.44
N MET A 48 -4.66 5.82 9.01
CA MET A 48 -4.40 4.57 8.29
C MET A 48 -5.66 4.03 7.59
N ILE A 49 -6.78 3.89 8.30
CA ILE A 49 -8.05 3.42 7.70
C ILE A 49 -8.55 4.38 6.63
N SER A 50 -8.51 5.70 6.91
CA SER A 50 -8.93 6.71 5.92
C SER A 50 -8.11 6.64 4.63
N ARG A 51 -6.80 6.34 4.71
CA ARG A 51 -5.93 6.14 3.54
C ARG A 51 -6.29 4.87 2.77
N ALA A 52 -6.53 3.78 3.49
CA ALA A 52 -6.93 2.51 2.89
C ALA A 52 -8.26 2.63 2.12
N ASP A 53 -9.27 3.25 2.72
CA ASP A 53 -10.61 3.44 2.12
C ASP A 53 -10.55 4.29 0.85
N GLN A 54 -9.82 5.42 0.89
CA GLN A 54 -9.66 6.29 -0.28
C GLN A 54 -8.93 5.59 -1.43
N ASN A 55 -7.91 4.80 -1.11
CA ASN A 55 -7.15 4.04 -2.09
C ASN A 55 -7.99 2.93 -2.75
N GLU A 56 -8.94 2.33 -2.02
CA GLU A 56 -9.83 1.29 -2.56
C GLU A 56 -10.64 1.79 -3.77
N LEU A 57 -11.06 3.06 -3.76
CA LEU A 57 -11.82 3.68 -4.86
C LEU A 57 -11.09 3.58 -6.21
N TYR A 58 -9.76 3.52 -6.18
CA TYR A 58 -8.92 3.47 -7.36
C TYR A 58 -8.37 2.07 -7.67
N ALA A 59 -8.80 1.03 -6.96
CA ALA A 59 -8.24 -0.32 -7.07
C ALA A 59 -8.22 -0.88 -8.52
N GLN A 60 -9.17 -0.47 -9.37
CA GLN A 60 -9.24 -0.88 -10.76
C GLN A 60 -8.09 -0.35 -11.65
N TYR A 61 -7.42 0.74 -11.26
CA TYR A 61 -6.40 1.39 -12.08
C TYR A 61 -5.01 0.79 -11.91
N ALA A 62 -4.71 0.27 -10.72
CA ALA A 62 -3.45 -0.37 -10.47
C ALA A 62 -3.29 -1.61 -11.38
N ARG A 63 -2.05 -1.97 -11.71
CA ARG A 63 -1.67 -3.16 -12.49
C ARG A 63 -0.15 -3.25 -12.57
N PRO A 64 0.44 -4.39 -12.99
CA PRO A 64 1.88 -4.48 -13.17
C PRO A 64 2.46 -3.30 -13.97
N GLY A 65 3.40 -2.57 -13.35
CA GLY A 65 4.03 -1.38 -13.93
C GLY A 65 3.50 -0.04 -13.41
N GLY A 66 2.35 -0.02 -12.74
CA GLY A 66 1.73 1.19 -12.16
C GLY A 66 0.83 0.87 -10.96
N TRP A 67 1.18 1.40 -9.79
CA TRP A 67 0.52 1.05 -8.52
C TRP A 67 -0.07 2.28 -7.85
N ASN A 68 -1.25 2.11 -7.23
CA ASN A 68 -1.75 3.13 -6.32
C ASN A 68 -0.92 3.12 -5.04
N ASP A 69 -0.63 4.30 -4.52
CA ASP A 69 0.20 4.53 -3.35
C ASP A 69 -0.63 5.20 -2.24
N PRO A 70 -1.14 4.42 -1.27
CA PRO A 70 -1.80 4.95 -0.07
C PRO A 70 -0.83 5.55 0.97
N ASP A 71 0.43 5.80 0.57
CA ASP A 71 1.54 6.33 1.37
C ASP A 71 2.34 5.27 2.15
N MET A 72 3.37 5.71 2.87
CA MET A 72 4.37 4.86 3.53
C MET A 72 3.80 4.05 4.72
N LEU A 73 4.50 2.97 5.10
CA LEU A 73 4.16 2.14 6.25
C LEU A 73 4.62 2.81 7.56
N GLU A 74 3.71 2.94 8.52
CA GLU A 74 3.96 3.53 9.85
C GLU A 74 4.34 2.47 10.91
N ILE A 75 4.55 1.22 10.47
CA ILE A 75 4.74 0.06 11.36
C ILE A 75 5.99 0.26 12.22
N GLY A 76 5.79 0.31 13.54
CA GLY A 76 6.86 0.45 14.52
C GLY A 76 7.21 1.88 14.93
N ASN A 77 6.41 2.89 14.52
CA ASN A 77 6.61 4.27 14.95
C ASN A 77 5.99 4.61 16.32
N GLY A 78 5.12 3.72 16.83
CA GLY A 78 4.65 3.70 18.23
C GLY A 78 3.29 4.35 18.49
N GLY A 79 2.65 4.92 17.47
CA GLY A 79 1.34 5.58 17.54
C GLY A 79 0.14 4.63 17.39
N MET A 80 0.33 3.44 16.81
CA MET A 80 -0.65 2.36 16.77
C MET A 80 -0.24 1.13 17.60
N THR A 81 -1.22 0.31 17.95
CA THR A 81 -1.05 -0.99 18.61
C THR A 81 -0.56 -2.07 17.64
N LYS A 82 -0.09 -3.20 18.19
CA LYS A 82 0.33 -4.37 17.41
C LYS A 82 -0.69 -4.81 16.36
N ASP A 83 -1.94 -4.97 16.81
CA ASP A 83 -3.00 -5.51 15.97
C ASP A 83 -3.38 -4.52 14.86
N GLU A 84 -3.33 -3.23 15.16
CA GLU A 84 -3.54 -2.17 14.18
C GLU A 84 -2.42 -2.15 13.12
N TYR A 85 -1.15 -2.37 13.51
CA TYR A 85 -0.06 -2.52 12.54
C TYR A 85 -0.17 -3.79 11.69
N ILE A 86 -0.68 -4.89 12.24
CA ILE A 86 -0.95 -6.11 11.46
C ILE A 86 -2.02 -5.83 10.41
N VAL A 87 -3.09 -5.10 10.77
CA VAL A 87 -4.12 -4.68 9.83
C VAL A 87 -3.54 -3.74 8.77
N HIS A 88 -2.77 -2.72 9.17
CA HIS A 88 -2.07 -1.79 8.27
C HIS A 88 -1.27 -2.54 7.19
N PHE A 89 -0.37 -3.43 7.63
CA PHE A 89 0.47 -4.21 6.72
C PHE A 89 -0.35 -5.10 5.78
N SER A 90 -1.41 -5.72 6.31
CA SER A 90 -2.29 -6.60 5.54
C SER A 90 -3.06 -5.84 4.45
N LEU A 91 -3.60 -4.66 4.77
CA LEU A 91 -4.34 -3.82 3.82
C LEU A 91 -3.45 -3.32 2.68
N TRP A 92 -2.23 -2.89 2.98
CA TRP A 92 -1.24 -2.51 1.98
C TRP A 92 -0.85 -3.69 1.07
N ALA A 93 -0.65 -4.87 1.65
CA ALA A 93 -0.30 -6.06 0.88
C ALA A 93 -1.42 -6.52 -0.06
N ILE A 94 -2.68 -6.48 0.40
CA ILE A 94 -3.87 -6.85 -0.39
C ILE A 94 -4.10 -5.86 -1.54
N SER A 95 -3.96 -4.56 -1.26
CA SER A 95 -4.15 -3.47 -2.23
C SER A 95 -3.01 -3.33 -3.25
N LYS A 96 -1.91 -4.10 -3.11
CA LYS A 96 -0.70 -3.99 -3.92
C LYS A 96 -0.03 -2.61 -3.84
N ALA A 97 -0.16 -1.97 -2.70
CA ALA A 97 0.53 -0.73 -2.40
C ALA A 97 2.06 -0.94 -2.35
N PRO A 98 2.87 0.10 -2.62
CA PRO A 98 4.27 0.10 -2.27
C PRO A 98 4.48 -0.19 -0.78
N LEU A 99 5.30 -1.18 -0.45
CA LEU A 99 5.66 -1.52 0.93
C LEU A 99 6.94 -0.80 1.34
N LEU A 100 6.82 0.51 1.61
CA LEU A 100 7.94 1.37 2.01
C LEU A 100 7.93 1.57 3.53
N LEU A 101 8.96 1.11 4.23
CA LEU A 101 9.07 1.24 5.69
C LEU A 101 9.36 2.71 6.08
N GLY A 102 8.55 3.28 6.96
CA GLY A 102 8.70 4.63 7.51
C GLY A 102 9.37 4.70 8.88
N CYS A 103 9.73 3.56 9.48
CA CYS A 103 10.34 3.50 10.82
C CYS A 103 11.88 3.46 10.80
N ASP A 104 12.52 3.71 11.95
CA ASP A 104 13.97 3.58 12.08
C ASP A 104 14.39 2.10 12.11
N ILE A 105 14.80 1.59 10.94
CA ILE A 105 15.22 0.20 10.76
C ILE A 105 16.42 -0.22 11.62
N ARG A 106 17.18 0.73 12.19
CA ARG A 106 18.33 0.42 13.05
C ARG A 106 17.90 0.03 14.47
N ASN A 107 16.68 0.37 14.85
CA ASN A 107 16.15 0.19 16.20
C ASN A 107 14.72 -0.36 16.18
N MET A 108 14.48 -1.40 15.37
CA MET A 108 13.19 -2.08 15.34
C MET A 108 13.04 -3.03 16.52
N THR A 109 11.85 -3.07 17.11
CA THR A 109 11.50 -4.10 18.08
C THR A 109 11.35 -5.45 17.37
N GLN A 110 11.50 -6.54 18.12
CA GLN A 110 11.25 -7.89 17.60
C GLN A 110 9.83 -8.03 17.04
N GLU A 111 8.86 -7.37 17.68
CA GLU A 111 7.47 -7.35 17.25
C GLU A 111 7.28 -6.68 15.87
N THR A 112 7.92 -5.53 15.65
CA THR A 112 7.93 -4.87 14.33
C THR A 112 8.51 -5.78 13.25
N ILE A 113 9.63 -6.45 13.57
CA ILE A 113 10.29 -7.38 12.64
C ILE A 113 9.37 -8.55 12.28
N GLU A 114 8.66 -9.11 13.25
CA GLU A 114 7.70 -10.20 13.04
C GLU A 114 6.57 -9.80 12.07
N ILE A 115 6.04 -8.58 12.21
CA ILE A 115 4.97 -8.07 11.35
C ILE A 115 5.48 -7.91 9.91
N ILE A 116 6.57 -7.18 9.70
CA ILE A 116 7.07 -6.88 8.36
C ILE A 116 7.67 -8.10 7.65
N SER A 117 8.13 -9.10 8.42
CA SER A 117 8.71 -10.34 7.90
C SER A 117 7.68 -11.47 7.76
N ASN A 118 6.39 -11.18 7.99
CA ASN A 118 5.34 -12.18 7.89
C ASN A 118 5.23 -12.73 6.45
N LYS A 119 5.66 -13.98 6.30
CA LYS A 119 5.75 -14.65 4.99
C LYS A 119 4.40 -14.80 4.30
N GLU A 120 3.32 -14.98 5.05
CA GLU A 120 1.98 -15.15 4.49
C GLU A 120 1.48 -13.84 3.87
N ILE A 121 1.66 -12.72 4.56
CA ILE A 121 1.29 -11.39 4.06
C ILE A 121 2.15 -11.01 2.85
N LEU A 122 3.46 -11.25 2.91
CA LEU A 122 4.36 -11.05 1.77
C LEU A 122 4.01 -11.95 0.57
N MET A 123 3.50 -13.15 0.83
CA MET A 123 3.03 -14.05 -0.22
C MET A 123 1.74 -13.53 -0.86
N VAL A 124 0.79 -13.00 -0.07
CA VAL A 124 -0.38 -12.28 -0.59
C VAL A 124 0.05 -11.13 -1.48
N PHE A 125 1.05 -10.33 -1.07
CA PHE A 125 1.61 -9.25 -1.89
C PHE A 125 2.24 -9.76 -3.20
N LYS A 126 2.93 -10.91 -3.20
CA LYS A 126 3.55 -11.48 -4.41
C LYS A 126 2.58 -12.14 -5.39
N LEU A 127 1.48 -12.75 -4.92
CA LEU A 127 0.68 -13.69 -5.73
C LEU A 127 -0.51 -13.11 -6.52
N GLY A 128 -0.79 -11.82 -6.44
CA GLY A 128 -2.08 -11.28 -6.91
C GLY A 128 -2.01 -10.39 -8.16
N ARG A 129 -2.83 -10.69 -9.19
CA ARG A 129 -3.54 -9.64 -9.94
C ARG A 129 -4.45 -8.90 -8.93
N LEU A 130 -4.61 -7.59 -9.06
CA LEU A 130 -5.24 -6.76 -8.01
C LEU A 130 -6.54 -7.33 -7.44
N GLY A 131 -6.56 -7.39 -6.11
CA GLY A 131 -7.67 -7.90 -5.31
C GLY A 131 -8.81 -6.90 -5.22
N CYS A 132 -9.46 -6.60 -6.34
CA CYS A 132 -10.72 -5.84 -6.36
C CYS A 132 -11.86 -6.59 -5.63
N THR A 133 -11.65 -7.86 -5.24
CA THR A 133 -12.64 -8.72 -4.57
C THR A 133 -12.41 -8.89 -3.07
N VAL A 134 -11.24 -8.53 -2.51
CA VAL A 134 -10.93 -8.85 -1.11
C VAL A 134 -11.52 -7.82 -0.14
N MET A 135 -11.46 -6.51 -0.45
CA MET A 135 -11.99 -5.47 0.45
C MET A 135 -13.54 -5.44 0.52
N LYS A 136 -14.24 -5.75 -0.58
CA LYS A 136 -15.70 -6.02 -0.56
C LYS A 136 -16.11 -7.15 0.39
N ARG A 137 -15.16 -8.00 0.83
CA ARG A 137 -15.39 -9.12 1.75
C ARG A 137 -15.09 -8.80 3.22
N PHE A 138 -14.43 -7.65 3.51
CA PHE A 138 -14.15 -7.20 4.89
C PHE A 138 -15.24 -6.30 5.47
N GLY A 139 -16.25 -5.94 4.69
CA GLY A 139 -17.54 -5.53 5.23
C GLY A 139 -18.18 -6.73 5.94
N LEU A 140 -18.03 -6.80 7.27
CA LEU A 140 -18.78 -7.63 8.23
C LEU A 140 -19.95 -8.41 7.61
N ARG A 141 -19.68 -9.59 7.04
CA ARG A 141 -20.62 -10.72 6.86
C ARG A 141 -19.92 -11.91 6.17
N HIS A 142 -19.73 -12.96 6.96
CA HIS A 142 -19.44 -14.35 6.56
C HIS A 142 -18.09 -14.66 5.88
N PHE A 143 -17.20 -15.26 6.69
CA PHE A 143 -16.17 -16.19 6.22
C PHE A 143 -16.85 -17.48 5.73
N PRO A 144 -16.68 -17.93 4.48
CA PRO A 144 -16.93 -19.33 4.17
C PRO A 144 -15.72 -20.14 4.65
N ALA A 145 -16.00 -21.11 5.52
CA ALA A 145 -15.07 -22.16 5.88
C ALA A 145 -14.54 -22.84 4.61
N ILE A 146 -13.21 -22.96 4.51
CA ILE A 146 -12.57 -23.80 3.52
C ILE A 146 -12.74 -25.24 4.02
N GLY A 147 -13.73 -25.93 3.45
CA GLY A 147 -13.92 -27.37 3.59
C GLY A 147 -13.04 -28.13 2.61
N GLN A 148 -12.60 -29.29 3.09
CA GLN A 148 -11.77 -30.34 2.50
C GLN A 148 -11.95 -30.60 0.99
#